data_AF-A0A527V174-F1
#
_entry.id   AF-A0A527V174-F1
#
_cell.length_a   1.000
_cell.length_b   1.000
_cell.length_c   1.000
_cell.angle_alpha   90.00
_cell.angle_beta   90.00
_cell.angle_gamma   90.00
#
_symmetry.space_group_name_H-M   'P 1'
#
loop_
_entity.id
_entity.type
_entity.pdbx_description
1 polymer ?
#
loop_
_entity_poly.entity_id
_entity_poly.type
_entity_poly.pdbx_seq_one_letter_code
_entity_poly.pdbx_strand_id
1 'polypeptide(L)'
;MFSRDMTRIAEARKFYARLMAANAGSADPRLEDVFAAVPREAFLGPGPWTVVAGNGKVETPSADPVHIYQNVLVSLDAEKGINNGEPFLHAMWIGKVAPKPGDAVTHVGAGTGYYTALLAKLVSPGGAVTAFELDSSLADRASKNLEAYGNVTAIHGDAVVGGLPSSDIIYVNAGVAAPPAEWLKALKPGGRMVFPWRPAERIGLAVMVTRTDKGFACDPFMRSWFIPCIGASAASTKVDRDKAARSRKIWLTADKAPDRTATAVIGDVWFSSQSVGGRRSQ
;
A
#
# COMPACT_ATOMS: atom_id res chain seq x y z
N MET A 1 31.13 17.37 16.28
CA MET A 1 30.85 16.69 14.99
C MET A 1 29.45 16.08 15.00
N PHE A 2 29.13 15.19 15.94
CA PHE A 2 27.81 14.57 16.12
C PHE A 2 26.58 15.49 16.04
N SER A 3 26.62 16.69 16.63
CA SER A 3 25.47 17.62 16.59
C SER A 3 25.18 18.18 15.18
N ARG A 4 26.20 18.39 14.33
CA ARG A 4 26.00 18.90 12.96
C ARG A 4 25.44 17.81 12.04
N ASP A 5 25.86 16.57 12.22
CA ASP A 5 25.38 15.44 11.42
C ASP A 5 23.91 15.12 11.70
N MET A 6 23.51 15.16 12.97
CA MET A 6 22.10 15.02 13.37
C MET A 6 21.22 16.13 12.79
N THR A 7 21.70 17.38 12.78
CA THR A 7 20.99 18.51 12.15
C THR A 7 20.80 18.29 10.65
N ARG A 8 21.85 17.83 9.95
CA ARG A 8 21.80 17.60 8.50
C ARG A 8 20.80 16.49 8.11
N ILE A 9 20.76 15.38 8.86
CA ILE A 9 19.78 14.31 8.61
C ILE A 9 18.35 14.81 8.86
N ALA A 10 18.15 15.59 9.94
CA ALA A 10 16.85 16.17 10.24
C ALA A 10 16.37 17.13 9.14
N GLU A 11 17.26 17.94 8.57
CA GLU A 11 16.95 18.83 7.44
C GLU A 11 16.59 18.03 6.18
N ALA A 12 17.37 17.01 5.83
CA ALA A 12 17.07 16.12 4.69
C ALA A 12 15.71 15.44 4.86
N ARG A 13 15.43 14.92 6.06
CA ARG A 13 14.14 14.29 6.40
C ARG A 13 12.98 15.27 6.30
N LYS A 14 13.14 16.50 6.81
CA LYS A 14 12.11 17.54 6.74
C LYS A 14 11.80 17.94 5.30
N PHE A 15 12.82 18.10 4.47
CA PHE A 15 12.61 18.40 3.05
C PHE A 15 11.95 17.23 2.31
N TYR A 16 12.41 16.00 2.54
CA TYR A 16 11.77 14.79 2.03
C TYR A 16 10.29 14.72 2.41
N ALA A 17 9.95 15.01 3.68
CA ALA A 17 8.58 14.98 4.16
C ALA A 17 7.67 16.02 3.46
N ARG A 18 8.18 17.22 3.22
CA ARG A 18 7.48 18.26 2.43
C ARG A 18 7.20 17.80 1.01
N LEU A 19 8.17 17.16 0.36
CA LEU A 19 7.97 16.61 -0.97
C LEU A 19 6.92 15.49 -0.98
N MET A 20 6.90 14.62 0.04
CA MET A 20 5.87 13.58 0.16
C MET A 20 4.48 14.20 0.35
N ALA A 21 4.32 15.13 1.28
CA ALA A 21 3.05 15.80 1.53
C ALA A 21 2.54 16.53 0.29
N ALA A 22 3.40 17.25 -0.43
CA ALA A 22 3.04 17.94 -1.67
C ALA A 22 2.59 16.98 -2.79
N ASN A 23 3.17 15.77 -2.86
CA ASN A 23 2.79 14.77 -3.86
C ASN A 23 1.62 13.88 -3.42
N ALA A 24 1.17 13.96 -2.16
CA ALA A 24 0.13 13.08 -1.66
C ALA A 24 -1.25 13.29 -2.28
N GLY A 25 -1.48 14.44 -2.95
CA GLY A 25 -2.79 14.80 -3.49
C GLY A 25 -3.87 14.92 -2.40
N SER A 26 -3.46 15.27 -1.18
CA SER A 26 -4.32 15.38 0.00
C SER A 26 -4.05 16.70 0.74
N ALA A 27 -5.11 17.27 1.31
CA ALA A 27 -5.02 18.46 2.15
C ALA A 27 -4.77 18.13 3.64
N ASP A 28 -4.53 16.85 3.98
CA ASP A 28 -4.26 16.44 5.36
C ASP A 28 -2.90 16.98 5.83
N PRO A 29 -2.88 17.95 6.77
CA PRO A 29 -1.63 18.59 7.18
C PRO A 29 -0.70 17.63 7.94
N ARG A 30 -1.23 16.51 8.46
CA ARG A 30 -0.46 15.54 9.25
C ARG A 30 0.54 14.75 8.41
N LEU A 31 0.40 14.75 7.08
CA LEU A 31 1.26 13.96 6.20
C LEU A 31 2.72 14.41 6.27
N GLU A 32 2.99 15.71 6.26
CA GLU A 32 4.36 16.23 6.42
C GLU A 32 4.94 15.78 7.76
N ASP A 33 4.19 15.98 8.85
CA ASP A 33 4.66 15.62 10.20
C ASP A 33 4.97 14.13 10.34
N VAL A 34 4.13 13.26 9.78
CA VAL A 34 4.32 11.81 9.89
C VAL A 34 5.53 11.33 9.07
N PHE A 35 5.72 11.83 7.85
CA PHE A 35 6.93 11.53 7.06
C PHE A 35 8.20 12.11 7.70
N ALA A 36 8.10 13.24 8.41
CA ALA A 36 9.21 13.84 9.14
C ALA A 36 9.53 13.10 10.46
N ALA A 37 8.53 12.50 11.10
CA ALA A 37 8.70 11.84 12.39
C ALA A 37 9.22 10.40 12.26
N VAL A 38 8.89 9.68 11.20
CA VAL A 38 9.29 8.27 11.02
C VAL A 38 10.64 8.19 10.30
N PRO A 39 11.73 7.75 10.97
CA PRO A 39 13.06 7.69 10.39
C PRO A 39 13.15 6.57 9.35
N ARG A 40 13.14 6.90 8.06
CA ARG A 40 13.14 5.91 6.95
C ARG A 40 14.31 4.93 7.05
N GLU A 41 15.49 5.40 7.42
CA GLU A 41 16.72 4.61 7.62
C GLU A 41 16.58 3.49 8.65
N ALA A 42 15.74 3.67 9.68
CA ALA A 42 15.53 2.65 10.71
C ALA A 42 14.89 1.37 10.15
N PHE A 43 14.22 1.48 8.99
CA PHE A 43 13.51 0.37 8.36
C PHE A 43 14.31 -0.28 7.23
N LEU A 44 15.44 0.30 6.81
CA LEU A 44 16.20 -0.17 5.65
C LEU A 44 17.30 -1.16 6.01
N GLY A 45 17.70 -1.23 7.27
CA GLY A 45 18.92 -1.94 7.69
C GLY A 45 20.18 -1.10 7.42
N PRO A 46 21.38 -1.63 7.73
CA PRO A 46 22.63 -0.91 7.55
C PRO A 46 22.91 -0.62 6.07
N GLY A 47 23.40 0.59 5.78
CA GLY A 47 23.92 0.94 4.47
C GLY A 47 25.40 0.50 4.28
N PRO A 48 26.00 0.80 3.12
CA PRO A 48 25.40 1.47 1.98
C PRO A 48 24.23 0.67 1.38
N TRP A 49 23.26 1.38 0.81
CA TRP A 49 22.03 0.77 0.31
C TRP A 49 22.06 0.60 -1.19
N THR A 50 21.47 -0.49 -1.67
CA THR A 50 21.21 -0.67 -3.10
C THR A 50 19.91 0.02 -3.49
N VAL A 51 20.01 1.09 -4.28
CA VAL A 51 18.90 1.82 -4.89
C VAL A 51 18.55 1.22 -6.25
N VAL A 52 17.26 0.98 -6.51
CA VAL A 52 16.76 0.57 -7.83
C VAL A 52 16.56 1.80 -8.71
N ALA A 53 17.22 1.85 -9.87
CA ALA A 53 17.20 2.99 -10.78
C ALA A 53 16.93 2.53 -12.23
N GLY A 54 15.70 2.72 -12.69
CA GLY A 54 15.26 2.18 -13.99
C GLY A 54 15.38 0.66 -14.01
N ASN A 55 16.14 0.12 -14.97
CA ASN A 55 16.44 -1.32 -15.05
C ASN A 55 17.72 -1.72 -14.30
N GLY A 56 18.40 -0.76 -13.67
CA GLY A 56 19.68 -0.94 -12.99
C GLY A 56 19.59 -0.84 -11.47
N LYS A 57 20.75 -1.01 -10.84
CA LYS A 57 20.96 -0.86 -9.41
C LYS A 57 22.16 0.08 -9.19
N VAL A 58 22.05 0.97 -8.20
CA VAL A 58 23.12 1.90 -7.82
C VAL A 58 23.29 1.81 -6.30
N GLU A 59 24.52 1.61 -5.85
CA GLU A 59 24.82 1.64 -4.42
C GLU A 59 24.97 3.09 -3.94
N THR A 60 24.46 3.40 -2.75
CA THR A 60 24.68 4.72 -2.16
C THR A 60 26.16 4.92 -1.84
N PRO A 61 26.73 6.12 -1.99
CA PRO A 61 28.16 6.37 -1.75
C PRO A 61 28.66 6.00 -0.35
N SER A 62 27.77 5.96 0.63
CA SER A 62 28.05 5.58 2.01
C SER A 62 26.76 5.10 2.71
N ALA A 63 26.87 4.75 4.01
CA ALA A 63 25.75 4.45 4.88
C ALA A 63 25.05 5.70 5.45
N ASP A 64 25.33 6.89 4.90
CA ASP A 64 24.75 8.15 5.32
C ASP A 64 23.26 8.26 4.92
N PRO A 65 22.31 8.37 5.88
CA PRO A 65 20.87 8.39 5.61
C PRO A 65 20.41 9.47 4.64
N VAL A 66 21.16 10.56 4.45
CA VAL A 66 20.77 11.61 3.50
C VAL A 66 20.55 11.07 2.09
N HIS A 67 21.24 9.98 1.72
CA HIS A 67 21.10 9.36 0.40
C HIS A 67 19.75 8.68 0.19
N ILE A 68 19.04 8.25 1.24
CA ILE A 68 17.73 7.58 1.13
C ILE A 68 16.54 8.51 1.34
N TYR A 69 16.78 9.77 1.68
CA TYR A 69 15.77 10.84 1.76
C TYR A 69 15.46 11.46 0.40
N GLN A 70 15.10 10.60 -0.55
CA GLN A 70 14.79 10.93 -1.94
C GLN A 70 13.64 10.04 -2.42
N ASN A 71 13.04 10.32 -3.58
CA ASN A 71 12.06 9.42 -4.19
C ASN A 71 12.74 8.20 -4.84
N VAL A 72 13.28 7.30 -4.01
CA VAL A 72 14.08 6.15 -4.45
C VAL A 72 13.59 4.85 -3.79
N LEU A 73 13.63 3.78 -4.58
CA LEU A 73 13.37 2.42 -4.14
C LEU A 73 14.66 1.83 -3.56
N VAL A 74 14.63 1.34 -2.34
CA VAL A 74 15.76 0.66 -1.70
C VAL A 74 15.48 -0.83 -1.65
N SER A 75 16.41 -1.64 -2.16
CA SER A 75 16.32 -3.10 -2.11
C SER A 75 16.32 -3.59 -0.67
N LEU A 76 15.32 -4.40 -0.30
CA LEU A 76 15.25 -5.09 0.99
C LEU A 76 15.71 -6.54 0.87
N ASP A 77 15.36 -7.19 -0.25
CA ASP A 77 15.81 -8.53 -0.62
C ASP A 77 16.03 -8.55 -2.15
N ALA A 78 17.30 -8.56 -2.56
CA ALA A 78 17.67 -8.45 -3.97
C ALA A 78 17.35 -9.72 -4.77
N GLU A 79 17.36 -10.89 -4.13
CA GLU A 79 17.11 -12.19 -4.76
C GLU A 79 15.62 -12.35 -5.05
N LYS A 80 14.77 -11.91 -4.11
CA LYS A 80 13.31 -11.93 -4.26
C LYS A 80 12.75 -10.70 -4.98
N GLY A 81 13.58 -9.71 -5.29
CA GLY A 81 13.17 -8.46 -5.93
C GLY A 81 12.30 -7.56 -5.03
N ILE A 82 12.40 -7.74 -3.70
CA ILE A 82 11.63 -6.97 -2.72
C ILE A 82 12.36 -5.66 -2.44
N ASN A 83 11.62 -4.55 -2.50
CA ASN A 83 12.10 -3.22 -2.16
C ASN A 83 11.16 -2.57 -1.14
N ASN A 84 11.59 -1.44 -0.59
CA ASN A 84 10.87 -0.76 0.48
C ASN A 84 9.74 0.17 -0.01
N GLY A 85 9.41 0.19 -1.30
CA GLY A 85 8.38 1.04 -1.91
C GLY A 85 8.83 2.46 -2.27
N GLU A 86 8.25 2.98 -3.37
CA GLU A 86 8.54 4.32 -3.88
C GLU A 86 7.82 5.38 -3.03
N PRO A 87 8.55 6.36 -2.45
CA PRO A 87 7.97 7.37 -1.58
C PRO A 87 6.79 8.17 -2.16
N PHE A 88 6.90 8.71 -3.37
CA PHE A 88 5.85 9.51 -3.99
C PHE A 88 4.60 8.68 -4.27
N LEU A 89 4.76 7.46 -4.80
CA LEU A 89 3.66 6.53 -4.99
C LEU A 89 2.91 6.29 -3.67
N HIS A 90 3.63 5.98 -2.60
CA HIS A 90 3.01 5.71 -1.32
C HIS A 90 2.40 6.95 -0.67
N ALA A 91 2.98 8.14 -0.86
CA ALA A 91 2.39 9.39 -0.43
C ALA A 91 1.03 9.62 -1.11
N MET A 92 0.95 9.41 -2.43
CA MET A 92 -0.32 9.46 -3.18
C MET A 92 -1.34 8.43 -2.67
N TRP A 93 -0.90 7.21 -2.37
CA TRP A 93 -1.79 6.15 -1.87
C TRP A 93 -2.33 6.46 -0.47
N ILE A 94 -1.46 6.91 0.43
CA ILE A 94 -1.83 7.32 1.79
C ILE A 94 -2.77 8.52 1.73
N GLY A 95 -2.47 9.52 0.90
CA GLY A 95 -3.35 10.67 0.69
C GLY A 95 -4.72 10.27 0.18
N LYS A 96 -4.79 9.33 -0.78
CA LYS A 96 -6.05 8.85 -1.35
C LYS A 96 -6.87 7.99 -0.39
N VAL A 97 -6.23 7.11 0.39
CA VAL A 97 -6.95 6.22 1.35
C VAL A 97 -7.41 6.97 2.60
N ALA A 98 -6.80 8.15 2.83
CA ALA A 98 -7.18 9.12 3.85
C ALA A 98 -7.40 8.51 5.25
N PRO A 99 -6.35 7.95 5.89
CA PRO A 99 -6.46 7.39 7.24
C PRO A 99 -6.85 8.44 8.26
N LYS A 100 -7.73 8.07 9.20
CA LYS A 100 -8.23 8.94 10.26
C LYS A 100 -7.91 8.36 11.64
N PRO A 101 -7.78 9.21 12.68
CA PRO A 101 -7.72 8.74 14.05
C PRO A 101 -8.90 7.79 14.34
N GLY A 102 -8.62 6.64 14.94
CA GLY A 102 -9.63 5.61 15.21
C GLY A 102 -9.81 4.54 14.12
N ASP A 103 -9.26 4.73 12.92
CA ASP A 103 -9.36 3.71 11.85
C ASP A 103 -8.62 2.42 12.28
N ALA A 104 -9.27 1.27 12.07
CA ALA A 104 -8.61 -0.04 12.11
C ALA A 104 -8.03 -0.36 10.73
N VAL A 105 -6.72 -0.63 10.67
CA VAL A 105 -6.00 -0.85 9.42
C VAL A 105 -5.46 -2.28 9.35
N THR A 106 -5.68 -2.95 8.22
CA THR A 106 -4.90 -4.13 7.84
C THR A 106 -3.88 -3.74 6.78
N HIS A 107 -2.60 -4.04 7.00
CA HIS A 107 -1.54 -3.84 6.02
C HIS A 107 -1.04 -5.21 5.54
N VAL A 108 -1.11 -5.48 4.23
CA VAL A 108 -0.67 -6.72 3.60
C VAL A 108 0.64 -6.50 2.86
N GLY A 109 1.68 -7.27 3.18
CA GLY A 109 3.02 -7.09 2.62
C GLY A 109 3.76 -5.94 3.30
N ALA A 110 3.88 -6.00 4.62
CA ALA A 110 4.44 -4.93 5.43
C ALA A 110 5.93 -4.64 5.16
N GLY A 111 6.64 -5.58 4.51
CA GLY A 111 8.09 -5.53 4.30
C GLY A 111 8.80 -5.40 5.64
N THR A 112 9.61 -4.35 5.80
CA THR A 112 10.27 -4.04 7.07
C THR A 112 9.50 -3.08 7.97
N GLY A 113 8.30 -2.63 7.57
CA GLY A 113 7.38 -1.87 8.43
C GLY A 113 7.33 -0.35 8.24
N TYR A 114 8.07 0.25 7.30
CA TYR A 114 8.13 1.72 7.16
C TYR A 114 6.74 2.35 6.95
N TYR A 115 5.95 1.83 5.99
CA TYR A 115 4.60 2.35 5.75
C TYR A 115 3.60 1.96 6.84
N THR A 116 3.81 0.82 7.52
CA THR A 116 3.03 0.46 8.72
C THR A 116 3.18 1.52 9.80
N ALA A 117 4.40 1.99 10.06
CA ALA A 117 4.68 3.03 11.03
C ALA A 117 3.99 4.36 10.68
N LEU A 118 4.00 4.76 9.39
CA LEU A 118 3.28 5.96 8.95
C LEU A 118 1.77 5.83 9.18
N LEU A 119 1.17 4.70 8.77
CA LEU A 119 -0.24 4.41 8.99
C LEU A 119 -0.60 4.42 10.48
N ALA A 120 0.23 3.81 11.33
CA ALA A 120 0.05 3.75 12.77
C ALA A 120 -0.02 5.15 13.41
N LYS A 121 0.83 6.08 12.96
CA LYS A 121 0.78 7.48 13.41
C LYS A 121 -0.46 8.21 12.90
N LEU A 122 -0.88 7.98 11.65
CA LEU A 122 -2.03 8.65 11.06
C LEU A 122 -3.37 8.20 11.65
N VAL A 123 -3.46 6.97 12.15
CA VAL A 123 -4.68 6.45 12.81
C VAL A 123 -4.67 6.65 14.32
N SER A 124 -3.61 7.24 14.87
CA SER A 124 -3.55 7.64 16.28
C SER A 124 -4.25 8.99 16.51
N PRO A 125 -4.85 9.21 17.71
CA PRO A 125 -5.13 8.23 18.75
C PRO A 125 -6.32 7.31 18.39
N GLY A 126 -6.43 6.17 19.07
CA GLY A 126 -7.62 5.30 19.03
C GLY A 126 -7.69 4.28 17.89
N GLY A 127 -6.86 4.42 16.85
CA GLY A 127 -6.74 3.44 15.77
C GLY A 127 -5.57 2.49 15.96
N ALA A 128 -5.57 1.40 15.21
CA ALA A 128 -4.55 0.35 15.28
C ALA A 128 -4.25 -0.24 13.89
N VAL A 129 -3.06 -0.81 13.73
CA VAL A 129 -2.63 -1.46 12.49
C VAL A 129 -2.27 -2.93 12.74
N THR A 130 -2.92 -3.85 12.02
CA THR A 130 -2.50 -5.25 11.92
C THR A 130 -1.73 -5.43 10.62
N ALA A 131 -0.44 -5.72 10.70
CA ALA A 131 0.47 -5.79 9.58
C ALA A 131 0.91 -7.24 9.32
N PHE A 132 0.59 -7.77 8.14
CA PHE A 132 0.97 -9.10 7.70
C PHE A 132 2.18 -9.03 6.77
N GLU A 133 3.16 -9.88 7.04
CA GLU A 133 4.31 -10.11 6.16
C GLU A 133 4.49 -11.63 5.98
N LEU A 134 4.68 -12.05 4.72
CA LEU A 134 4.76 -13.47 4.36
C LEU A 134 6.19 -14.00 4.51
N ASP A 135 7.20 -13.16 4.27
CA ASP A 135 8.59 -13.55 4.41
C ASP A 135 9.03 -13.47 5.88
N SER A 136 9.49 -14.59 6.45
CA SER A 136 9.83 -14.68 7.86
C SER A 136 10.94 -13.69 8.28
N SER A 137 11.97 -13.50 7.45
CA SER A 137 13.08 -12.59 7.74
C SER A 137 12.63 -11.13 7.74
N LEU A 138 11.78 -10.75 6.77
CA LEU A 138 11.18 -9.41 6.75
C LEU A 138 10.21 -9.21 7.91
N ALA A 139 9.42 -10.22 8.27
CA ALA A 139 8.49 -10.16 9.39
C ALA A 139 9.21 -9.98 10.75
N ASP A 140 10.35 -10.65 10.95
CA ASP A 140 11.19 -10.47 12.13
C ASP A 140 11.75 -9.03 12.21
N ARG A 141 12.25 -8.52 11.08
CA ARG A 141 12.72 -7.12 10.97
C ARG A 141 11.59 -6.13 11.21
N ALA A 142 10.41 -6.36 10.64
CA ALA A 142 9.25 -5.51 10.85
C ALA A 142 8.84 -5.48 12.31
N SER A 143 8.75 -6.64 12.95
CA SER A 143 8.41 -6.75 14.38
C SER A 143 9.35 -5.90 15.22
N LYS A 144 10.67 -6.05 15.03
CA LYS A 144 11.69 -5.25 15.73
C LYS A 144 11.57 -3.75 15.46
N ASN A 145 11.41 -3.35 14.19
CA ASN A 145 11.32 -1.94 13.82
C ASN A 145 10.03 -1.27 14.34
N LEU A 146 8.98 -2.07 14.56
CA LEU A 146 7.66 -1.61 14.97
C LEU A 146 7.42 -1.68 16.48
N GLU A 147 8.37 -2.19 17.28
CA GLU A 147 8.25 -2.30 18.75
C GLU A 147 7.87 -0.97 19.43
N ALA A 148 8.36 0.16 18.91
CA ALA A 148 8.07 1.48 19.45
C ALA A 148 6.65 2.00 19.14
N TYR A 149 5.88 1.31 18.30
CA TYR A 149 4.55 1.70 17.86
C TYR A 149 3.49 0.85 18.58
N GLY A 150 3.10 1.29 19.79
CA GLY A 150 2.21 0.52 20.68
C GLY A 150 0.80 0.23 20.15
N ASN A 151 0.43 0.76 18.98
CA ASN A 151 -0.82 0.47 18.28
C ASN A 151 -0.63 -0.40 17.01
N VAL A 152 0.49 -1.11 16.91
CA VAL A 152 0.78 -2.01 15.80
C VAL A 152 0.89 -3.46 16.27
N THR A 153 0.30 -4.38 15.51
CA THR A 153 0.50 -5.82 15.64
C THR A 153 1.12 -6.34 14.35
N ALA A 154 2.38 -6.80 14.40
CA ALA A 154 3.06 -7.41 13.27
C ALA A 154 2.87 -8.94 13.31
N ILE A 155 2.51 -9.52 12.17
CA ILE A 155 2.20 -10.95 12.03
C ILE A 155 3.02 -11.51 10.87
N HIS A 156 3.88 -12.48 11.16
CA HIS A 156 4.40 -13.36 10.13
C HIS A 156 3.27 -14.31 9.70
N GLY A 157 2.74 -14.11 8.51
CA GLY A 157 1.59 -14.88 8.05
C GLY A 157 1.13 -14.50 6.64
N ASP A 158 0.48 -15.46 6.01
CA ASP A 158 -0.13 -15.27 4.71
C ASP A 158 -1.50 -14.58 4.88
N ALA A 159 -1.61 -13.36 4.36
CA ALA A 159 -2.84 -12.57 4.39
C ALA A 159 -3.90 -13.05 3.39
N VAL A 160 -3.55 -13.91 2.43
CA VAL A 160 -4.47 -14.48 1.44
C VAL A 160 -5.31 -15.60 2.06
N VAL A 161 -4.76 -16.32 3.04
CA VAL A 161 -5.45 -17.38 3.79
C VAL A 161 -5.71 -16.95 5.24
N GLY A 162 -6.70 -17.52 5.92
CA GLY A 162 -6.90 -17.28 7.35
C GLY A 162 -7.75 -16.07 7.75
N GLY A 163 -8.26 -15.29 6.78
CA GLY A 163 -9.19 -14.19 7.02
C GLY A 163 -8.53 -12.93 7.60
N LEU A 164 -8.98 -11.76 7.15
CA LEU A 164 -8.48 -10.48 7.66
C LEU A 164 -9.40 -9.94 8.78
N PRO A 165 -8.86 -9.20 9.76
CA PRO A 165 -9.69 -8.55 10.75
C PRO A 165 -10.57 -7.48 10.11
N SER A 166 -11.72 -7.21 10.73
CA SER A 166 -12.62 -6.16 10.25
C SER A 166 -11.93 -4.79 10.27
N SER A 167 -11.82 -4.17 9.10
CA SER A 167 -10.94 -3.02 8.90
C SER A 167 -11.65 -1.83 8.24
N ASP A 168 -11.33 -0.63 8.70
CA ASP A 168 -11.69 0.62 8.02
C ASP A 168 -10.79 0.83 6.80
N ILE A 169 -9.54 0.37 6.86
CA ILE A 169 -8.58 0.44 5.77
C ILE A 169 -7.89 -0.91 5.54
N ILE A 170 -7.82 -1.35 4.29
CA ILE A 170 -6.91 -2.42 3.87
C ILE A 170 -5.87 -1.84 2.91
N TYR A 171 -4.59 -1.88 3.29
CA TYR A 171 -3.48 -1.33 2.54
C TYR A 171 -2.62 -2.48 2.02
N VAL A 172 -2.54 -2.69 0.71
CA VAL A 172 -1.90 -3.87 0.13
C VAL A 172 -0.67 -3.49 -0.66
N ASN A 173 0.47 -4.10 -0.37
CA ASN A 173 1.75 -3.87 -1.04
C ASN A 173 2.30 -5.11 -1.75
N ALA A 174 1.40 -5.89 -2.32
CA ALA A 174 1.71 -6.95 -3.26
C ALA A 174 0.67 -6.97 -4.39
N GLY A 175 1.12 -7.18 -5.62
CA GLY A 175 0.28 -7.14 -6.81
C GLY A 175 -0.63 -8.37 -6.92
N VAL A 176 -1.93 -8.15 -7.02
CA VAL A 176 -2.94 -9.23 -7.12
C VAL A 176 -3.65 -9.22 -8.46
N ALA A 177 -4.06 -10.40 -8.95
CA ALA A 177 -4.92 -10.52 -10.12
C ALA A 177 -6.33 -10.00 -9.79
N ALA A 178 -6.84 -10.34 -8.60
CA ALA A 178 -8.00 -9.74 -7.96
C ALA A 178 -7.81 -9.86 -6.43
N PRO A 179 -8.40 -8.95 -5.63
CA PRO A 179 -8.38 -9.12 -4.18
C PRO A 179 -9.17 -10.40 -3.81
N PRO A 180 -8.67 -11.25 -2.91
CA PRO A 180 -9.47 -12.32 -2.32
C PRO A 180 -10.82 -11.81 -1.80
N ALA A 181 -11.88 -12.62 -1.96
CA ALA A 181 -13.23 -12.25 -1.52
C ALA A 181 -13.28 -11.90 -0.03
N GLU A 182 -12.48 -12.58 0.79
CA GLU A 182 -12.37 -12.32 2.23
C GLU A 182 -11.83 -10.93 2.55
N TRP A 183 -10.97 -10.34 1.72
CA TRP A 183 -10.50 -8.97 1.92
C TRP A 183 -11.64 -7.98 1.73
N LEU A 184 -12.49 -8.20 0.72
CA LEU A 184 -13.69 -7.39 0.48
C LEU A 184 -14.69 -7.51 1.63
N LYS A 185 -14.88 -8.72 2.17
CA LYS A 185 -15.76 -8.97 3.32
C LYS A 185 -15.24 -8.34 4.62
N ALA A 186 -13.92 -8.29 4.79
CA ALA A 186 -13.27 -7.68 5.96
C ALA A 186 -13.41 -6.15 6.01
N LEU A 187 -13.63 -5.46 4.88
CA LEU A 187 -13.88 -4.02 4.88
C LEU A 187 -15.15 -3.68 5.65
N LYS A 188 -15.10 -2.76 6.62
CA LYS A 188 -16.30 -2.21 7.27
C LYS A 188 -17.15 -1.39 6.29
N PRO A 189 -18.45 -1.13 6.56
CA PRO A 189 -19.22 -0.16 5.78
C PRO A 189 -18.50 1.20 5.68
N GLY A 190 -18.32 1.72 4.46
CA GLY A 190 -17.53 2.93 4.22
C GLY A 190 -16.00 2.73 4.27
N GLY A 191 -15.55 1.51 4.57
CA GLY A 191 -14.15 1.11 4.57
C GLY A 191 -13.54 1.12 3.17
N ARG A 192 -12.22 1.32 3.13
CA ARG A 192 -11.45 1.63 1.93
C ARG A 192 -10.30 0.63 1.77
N MET A 193 -10.06 0.15 0.56
CA MET A 193 -8.90 -0.69 0.26
C MET A 193 -8.10 -0.11 -0.89
N VAL A 194 -6.79 0.00 -0.74
CA VAL A 194 -5.88 0.33 -1.85
C VAL A 194 -4.99 -0.86 -2.13
N PHE A 195 -4.91 -1.24 -3.41
CA PHE A 195 -4.06 -2.36 -3.83
C PHE A 195 -3.52 -2.18 -5.26
N PRO A 196 -2.37 -2.79 -5.58
CA PRO A 196 -1.86 -2.88 -6.93
C PRO A 196 -2.58 -4.02 -7.68
N TRP A 197 -3.38 -3.63 -8.65
CA TRP A 197 -4.12 -4.54 -9.52
C TRP A 197 -3.31 -4.92 -10.75
N ARG A 198 -3.03 -6.23 -10.86
CA ARG A 198 -2.24 -6.85 -11.93
C ARG A 198 -3.01 -8.00 -12.58
N PRO A 199 -4.14 -7.72 -13.27
CA PRO A 199 -4.99 -8.76 -13.86
C PRO A 199 -4.39 -9.42 -15.10
N ALA A 200 -3.28 -8.89 -15.63
CA ALA A 200 -2.50 -9.47 -16.72
C ALA A 200 -1.06 -8.96 -16.61
N GLU A 201 -0.11 -9.68 -17.22
CA GLU A 201 1.35 -9.42 -17.12
C GLU A 201 1.72 -7.95 -17.34
N ARG A 202 1.13 -7.32 -18.35
CA ARG A 202 1.41 -5.92 -18.76
C ARG A 202 0.49 -4.90 -18.10
N ILE A 203 -0.38 -5.28 -17.17
CA ILE A 203 -1.28 -4.34 -16.48
C ILE A 203 -0.78 -4.16 -15.05
N GLY A 204 -0.61 -2.89 -14.66
CA GLY A 204 -0.26 -2.49 -13.31
C GLY A 204 -0.95 -1.18 -12.99
N LEU A 205 -2.03 -1.25 -12.21
CA LEU A 205 -2.83 -0.11 -11.78
C LEU A 205 -2.92 -0.09 -10.26
N ALA A 206 -2.88 1.08 -9.65
CA ALA A 206 -3.36 1.23 -8.28
C ALA A 206 -4.88 1.37 -8.33
N VAL A 207 -5.58 0.60 -7.50
CA VAL A 207 -7.05 0.63 -7.41
C VAL A 207 -7.44 0.98 -5.99
N MET A 208 -8.33 1.95 -5.85
CA MET A 208 -9.06 2.22 -4.61
C MET A 208 -10.41 1.50 -4.67
N VAL A 209 -10.78 0.84 -3.59
CA VAL A 209 -12.09 0.21 -3.38
C VAL A 209 -12.75 0.84 -2.18
N THR A 210 -14.04 1.13 -2.29
CA THR A 210 -14.85 1.59 -1.15
C THR A 210 -16.05 0.68 -0.97
N ARG A 211 -16.23 0.13 0.24
CA ARG A 211 -17.43 -0.63 0.57
C ARG A 211 -18.60 0.34 0.74
N THR A 212 -19.65 0.13 -0.04
CA THR A 212 -20.89 0.91 -0.02
C THR A 212 -22.07 0.02 0.40
N ASP A 213 -23.24 0.62 0.58
CA ASP A 213 -24.51 -0.08 0.78
C ASP A 213 -24.89 -0.99 -0.42
N LYS A 214 -24.35 -0.70 -1.61
CA LYS A 214 -24.67 -1.35 -2.90
C LYS A 214 -23.52 -2.19 -3.45
N GLY A 215 -22.62 -2.66 -2.59
CA GLY A 215 -21.43 -3.43 -2.97
C GLY A 215 -20.17 -2.57 -2.97
N PHE A 216 -19.22 -2.87 -3.85
CA PHE A 216 -17.88 -2.28 -3.81
C PHE A 216 -17.66 -1.31 -4.98
N ALA A 217 -17.50 -0.03 -4.66
CA ALA A 217 -17.03 0.97 -5.62
C ALA A 217 -15.55 0.71 -5.94
N CYS A 218 -15.13 0.92 -7.18
CA CYS A 218 -13.77 0.70 -7.64
C CYS A 218 -13.28 1.90 -8.45
N ASP A 219 -12.06 2.36 -8.17
CA ASP A 219 -11.44 3.51 -8.82
C ASP A 219 -9.97 3.20 -9.13
N PRO A 220 -9.66 2.69 -10.34
CA PRO A 220 -8.30 2.63 -10.86
C PRO A 220 -7.80 4.05 -11.14
N PHE A 221 -6.79 4.51 -10.39
CA PHE A 221 -6.46 5.94 -10.33
C PHE A 221 -5.04 6.32 -10.77
N MET A 222 -4.12 5.36 -10.84
CA MET A 222 -2.77 5.60 -11.37
C MET A 222 -2.13 4.29 -11.82
N ARG A 223 -1.02 4.38 -12.55
CA ARG A 223 -0.15 3.22 -12.81
C ARG A 223 0.61 2.85 -11.54
N SER A 224 0.80 1.56 -11.32
CA SER A 224 1.58 1.03 -10.21
C SER A 224 2.04 -0.39 -10.52
N TRP A 225 3.26 -0.74 -10.13
CA TRP A 225 3.79 -2.09 -10.29
C TRP A 225 4.35 -2.56 -8.94
N PHE A 226 3.83 -3.68 -8.44
CA PHE A 226 4.32 -4.36 -7.22
C PHE A 226 4.57 -5.84 -7.49
N ILE A 227 5.51 -6.42 -6.73
CA ILE A 227 5.84 -7.85 -6.81
C ILE A 227 4.58 -8.71 -6.65
N PRO A 228 4.49 -9.87 -7.32
CA PRO A 228 3.28 -10.71 -7.25
C PRO A 228 2.97 -11.11 -5.80
N CYS A 229 1.70 -10.98 -5.40
CA CYS A 229 1.19 -11.55 -4.17
C CYS A 229 1.10 -13.07 -4.34
N ILE A 230 1.86 -13.82 -3.54
CA ILE A 230 1.81 -15.29 -3.54
C ILE A 230 0.38 -15.71 -3.17
N GLY A 231 -0.19 -16.67 -3.91
CA GLY A 231 -1.57 -17.15 -3.71
C GLY A 231 -2.68 -16.29 -4.34
N ALA A 232 -2.42 -15.03 -4.71
CA ALA A 232 -3.46 -14.12 -5.25
C ALA A 232 -3.07 -13.41 -6.57
N SER A 233 -1.97 -13.79 -7.21
CA SER A 233 -1.43 -13.15 -8.42
C SER A 233 -1.70 -13.90 -9.74
N ALA A 234 -2.29 -15.09 -9.68
CA ALA A 234 -2.59 -15.87 -10.88
C ALA A 234 -3.71 -15.20 -11.70
N ALA A 235 -3.36 -14.65 -12.87
CA ALA A 235 -4.32 -14.10 -13.82
C ALA A 235 -4.97 -15.24 -14.61
N SER A 236 -6.30 -15.30 -14.65
CA SER A 236 -7.05 -16.35 -15.37
C SER A 236 -7.58 -15.91 -16.74
N THR A 237 -7.53 -14.62 -17.07
CA THR A 237 -8.20 -14.10 -18.28
C THR A 237 -7.38 -13.05 -19.04
N LYS A 238 -7.62 -12.93 -20.35
CA LYS A 238 -7.10 -11.83 -21.18
C LYS A 238 -7.84 -10.55 -20.82
N VAL A 239 -7.34 -9.83 -19.83
CA VAL A 239 -7.86 -8.50 -19.45
C VAL A 239 -7.21 -7.43 -20.30
N ASP A 240 -8.03 -6.58 -20.91
CA ASP A 240 -7.59 -5.41 -21.66
C ASP A 240 -7.34 -4.22 -20.71
N ARG A 241 -6.27 -3.45 -20.96
CA ARG A 241 -5.87 -2.34 -20.07
C ARG A 241 -6.90 -1.22 -20.06
N ASP A 242 -7.46 -0.88 -21.21
CA ASP A 242 -8.42 0.22 -21.30
C ASP A 242 -9.75 -0.18 -20.65
N LYS A 243 -10.17 -1.45 -20.79
CA LYS A 243 -11.28 -2.00 -20.01
C LYS A 243 -10.99 -1.96 -18.50
N ALA A 244 -9.81 -2.39 -18.07
CA ALA A 244 -9.43 -2.36 -16.66
C ALA A 244 -9.53 -0.94 -16.07
N ALA A 245 -8.97 0.07 -16.75
CA ALA A 245 -9.01 1.47 -16.33
C ALA A 245 -10.44 2.06 -16.23
N ARG A 246 -11.41 1.48 -16.96
CA ARG A 246 -12.82 1.86 -16.90
C ARG A 246 -13.63 1.12 -15.82
N SER A 247 -13.01 0.29 -15.00
CA SER A 247 -13.69 -0.40 -13.90
C SER A 247 -14.19 0.60 -12.86
N ARG A 248 -15.43 0.44 -12.41
CA ARG A 248 -16.14 1.30 -11.47
C ARG A 248 -16.78 0.54 -10.30
N LYS A 249 -16.93 -0.78 -10.43
CA LYS A 249 -17.44 -1.66 -9.37
C LYS A 249 -16.68 -2.98 -9.30
N ILE A 250 -16.74 -3.58 -8.13
CA ILE A 250 -16.36 -4.97 -7.88
C ILE A 250 -17.57 -5.72 -7.33
N TRP A 251 -17.74 -6.97 -7.77
CA TRP A 251 -18.77 -7.89 -7.33
C TRP A 251 -18.14 -9.23 -6.96
N LEU A 252 -18.69 -9.87 -5.94
CA LEU A 252 -18.46 -11.28 -5.71
C LEU A 252 -19.36 -12.07 -6.68
N THR A 253 -18.82 -13.10 -7.33
CA THR A 253 -19.58 -13.94 -8.26
C THR A 253 -20.74 -14.66 -7.58
N ALA A 254 -20.57 -14.99 -6.29
CA ALA A 254 -21.62 -15.56 -5.44
C ALA A 254 -22.82 -14.61 -5.23
N ASP A 255 -22.57 -13.29 -5.18
CA ASP A 255 -23.62 -12.29 -4.98
C ASP A 255 -24.29 -11.88 -6.29
N LYS A 256 -23.51 -11.88 -7.39
CA LYS A 256 -23.99 -11.49 -8.72
C LYS A 256 -23.14 -12.15 -9.80
N ALA A 257 -23.78 -12.87 -10.72
CA ALA A 257 -23.11 -13.39 -11.90
C ALA A 257 -22.57 -12.26 -12.80
N PRO A 258 -21.39 -12.43 -13.45
CA PRO A 258 -20.88 -11.48 -14.43
C PRO A 258 -21.88 -11.21 -15.54
N ASP A 259 -22.03 -9.94 -15.91
CA ASP A 259 -22.90 -9.48 -17.00
C ASP A 259 -22.10 -8.73 -18.08
N ARG A 260 -22.80 -8.15 -19.07
CA ARG A 260 -22.20 -7.41 -20.19
C ARG A 260 -21.33 -6.20 -19.78
N THR A 261 -21.38 -5.79 -18.52
CA THR A 261 -20.54 -4.69 -17.98
C THR A 261 -19.19 -5.17 -17.45
N ALA A 262 -18.93 -6.48 -17.45
CA ALA A 262 -17.69 -7.04 -16.94
C ALA A 262 -16.46 -6.51 -17.68
N THR A 263 -15.49 -5.98 -16.92
CA THR A 263 -14.18 -5.54 -17.42
C THR A 263 -13.10 -6.59 -17.15
N ALA A 264 -13.26 -7.39 -16.09
CA ALA A 264 -12.43 -8.54 -15.76
C ALA A 264 -13.23 -9.54 -14.91
N VAL A 265 -13.00 -10.84 -15.10
CA VAL A 265 -13.58 -11.92 -14.28
C VAL A 265 -12.43 -12.81 -13.84
N ILE A 266 -12.22 -12.92 -12.52
CA ILE A 266 -11.03 -13.53 -11.92
C ILE A 266 -11.47 -14.29 -10.66
N GLY A 267 -11.61 -15.61 -10.79
CA GLY A 267 -12.07 -16.47 -9.70
C GLY A 267 -13.44 -16.00 -9.18
N ASP A 268 -13.52 -15.76 -7.88
CA ASP A 268 -14.75 -15.37 -7.18
C ASP A 268 -15.09 -13.88 -7.28
N VAL A 269 -14.31 -13.11 -8.04
CA VAL A 269 -14.43 -11.66 -8.12
C VAL A 269 -14.49 -11.22 -9.57
N TRP A 270 -15.39 -10.28 -9.87
CA TRP A 270 -15.42 -9.61 -11.16
C TRP A 270 -15.54 -8.10 -11.05
N PHE A 271 -14.91 -7.42 -12.00
CA PHE A 271 -14.90 -5.97 -12.13
C PHE A 271 -15.89 -5.55 -13.19
N SER A 272 -16.53 -4.41 -13.00
CA SER A 272 -17.58 -3.90 -13.88
C SER A 272 -17.35 -2.43 -14.23
N SER A 273 -17.66 -2.03 -15.46
CA SER A 273 -17.67 -0.62 -15.88
C SER A 273 -18.92 0.15 -15.43
N GLN A 274 -19.88 -0.52 -14.78
CA GLN A 274 -21.12 0.11 -14.33
C GLN A 274 -20.83 1.13 -13.23
N SER A 275 -21.32 2.37 -13.40
CA SER A 275 -21.18 3.40 -12.38
C SER A 275 -21.89 3.01 -11.07
N VAL A 276 -21.32 3.47 -9.96
CA VAL A 276 -22.03 3.51 -8.67
C VAL A 276 -23.07 4.62 -8.83
N GLY A 277 -24.35 4.26 -9.05
CA GLY A 277 -25.41 5.21 -9.34
C GLY A 277 -25.33 6.43 -8.42
N GLY A 278 -25.17 7.62 -9.02
CA GLY A 278 -24.93 8.86 -8.29
C GLY A 278 -26.11 9.21 -7.38
N ARG A 279 -25.80 9.81 -6.23
CA ARG A 279 -26.75 10.70 -5.56
C ARG A 279 -27.23 11.71 -6.60
N ARG A 280 -28.54 11.94 -6.66
CA ARG A 280 -29.11 13.08 -7.37
C ARG A 280 -28.42 14.34 -6.85
N SER A 281 -27.86 15.12 -7.75
CA SER A 281 -27.65 16.54 -7.52
C SER A 281 -28.99 17.16 -7.12
N GLN A 282 -29.07 17.66 -5.89
CA GLN A 282 -29.90 18.81 -5.55
C GLN A 282 -28.95 19.91 -5.12
#